data_AF-A0A2V8PKF0-F1
#
_entry.id   AF-A0A2V8PKF0-F1
#
_cell.length_a   1.000
_cell.length_b   1.000
_cell.length_c   1.000
_cell.angle_alpha   90.00
_cell.angle_beta   90.00
_cell.angle_gamma   90.00
#
_symmetry.space_group_name_H-M   'P 1'
#
loop_
_entity.id
_entity.type
_entity.pdbx_description
1 polymer ?
#
loop_
_entity_poly.entity_id
_entity_poly.type
_entity_poly.pdbx_seq_one_letter_code
_entity_poly.pdbx_strand_id
1 'polypeptide(L)'
;IPNLELKLGHIVLGPERLTRLRETAHFVSEVANFSLDSRAAFVGDSAFAHKGGVHVSAVERNPQTYEHIPPEAVGNRRRVLVSDLSGRANLLAKAEELGFDIHDEQHVLDELKRLEHDGYEFEAAEASFELLVQRLRGAHQPYFELLGFRVIDEHRGASMPMSEATIKIKVADCVEHTAASGNGPVNALDRALRRALGKFYPTLSEMHLSDYKVRVISSRLSGTASLVRVLIASVDEHATWGTVGVSPNIVEASWRALVDSVEYKLTRDGIVPISLDRNKATRELLELTPS
;
A
#
# COMPACT_ATOMS: atom_id res chain seq x y z
N ILE A 1 4.82 -18.68 23.36
CA ILE A 1 3.89 -19.71 22.82
C ILE A 1 4.58 -20.57 21.76
N PRO A 2 5.06 -20.06 20.60
CA PRO A 2 5.56 -20.93 19.51
C PRO A 2 6.74 -21.83 19.88
N ASN A 3 7.71 -21.34 20.66
CA ASN A 3 8.83 -22.17 21.09
C ASN A 3 8.39 -23.36 21.96
N LEU A 4 7.40 -23.19 22.84
CA LEU A 4 6.89 -24.28 23.68
C LEU A 4 6.28 -25.38 22.82
N GLU A 5 5.52 -24.99 21.79
CA GLU A 5 4.78 -25.94 20.97
C GLU A 5 5.60 -26.57 19.85
N LEU A 6 6.35 -25.76 19.10
CA LEU A 6 7.10 -26.21 17.93
C LEU A 6 8.48 -26.78 18.24
N LYS A 7 9.05 -26.44 19.41
CA LYS A 7 10.44 -26.84 19.76
C LYS A 7 10.55 -27.67 21.03
N LEU A 8 9.64 -27.49 21.99
CA LEU A 8 9.68 -28.19 23.28
C LEU A 8 8.59 -29.26 23.45
N GLY A 9 7.73 -29.45 22.45
CA GLY A 9 6.74 -30.53 22.43
C GLY A 9 5.55 -30.34 23.38
N HIS A 10 5.27 -29.11 23.82
CA HIS A 10 4.11 -28.81 24.68
C HIS A 10 2.91 -28.36 23.86
N ILE A 11 1.72 -28.92 24.10
CA ILE A 11 0.49 -28.42 23.49
C ILE A 11 0.00 -27.22 24.31
N VAL A 12 0.10 -26.01 23.75
CA VAL A 12 -0.34 -24.75 24.40
C VAL A 12 -1.63 -24.24 23.77
N LEU A 13 -1.61 -24.02 22.45
CA LEU A 13 -2.79 -23.63 21.67
C LEU A 13 -3.27 -24.78 20.78
N GLY A 14 -2.35 -25.65 20.35
CA GLY A 14 -2.58 -26.68 19.35
C GLY A 14 -2.31 -26.17 17.93
N PRO A 15 -1.85 -27.06 17.02
CA PRO A 15 -1.31 -26.68 15.72
C PRO A 15 -2.30 -25.89 14.86
N GLU A 16 -3.59 -26.23 14.91
CA GLU A 16 -4.65 -25.53 14.16
C GLU A 16 -4.86 -24.08 14.60
N ARG A 17 -4.63 -23.76 15.88
CA ARG A 17 -4.80 -22.40 16.40
C ARG A 17 -3.51 -21.60 16.32
N LEU A 18 -2.37 -22.28 16.36
CA LEU A 18 -1.06 -21.63 16.24
C LEU A 18 -0.89 -20.95 14.87
N THR A 19 -1.50 -21.49 13.81
CA THR A 19 -1.54 -20.86 12.48
C THR A 19 -2.31 -19.54 12.43
N ARG A 20 -3.07 -19.18 13.48
CA ARG A 20 -3.76 -17.88 13.58
C ARG A 20 -3.04 -16.87 14.46
N LEU A 21 -1.82 -17.20 14.91
CA LEU A 21 -1.08 -16.37 15.86
C LEU A 21 -0.75 -14.98 15.29
N ARG A 22 -0.29 -14.92 14.04
CA ARG A 22 -0.02 -13.63 13.36
C ARG A 22 -1.28 -12.77 13.26
N GLU A 23 -2.35 -13.32 12.69
CA GLU A 23 -3.65 -12.63 12.54
C GLU A 23 -4.12 -12.05 13.89
N THR A 24 -4.08 -12.87 14.95
CA THR A 24 -4.48 -12.47 16.30
C THR A 24 -3.59 -11.35 16.85
N ALA A 25 -2.26 -11.42 16.64
CA ALA A 25 -1.35 -10.38 17.12
C ALA A 25 -1.60 -9.03 16.43
N HIS A 26 -1.81 -9.04 15.11
CA HIS A 26 -2.13 -7.84 14.35
C HIS A 26 -3.48 -7.25 14.76
N PHE A 27 -4.51 -8.08 14.92
CA PHE A 27 -5.83 -7.64 15.40
C PHE A 27 -5.75 -6.99 16.80
N VAL A 28 -5.04 -7.61 17.73
CA VAL A 28 -4.86 -7.04 19.09
C VAL A 28 -4.11 -5.71 19.03
N SER A 29 -3.06 -5.62 18.22
CA SER A 29 -2.31 -4.39 17.99
C SER A 29 -3.17 -3.27 17.42
N GLU A 30 -4.01 -3.57 16.43
CA GLU A 30 -4.96 -2.63 15.84
C GLU A 30 -5.98 -2.13 16.87
N VAL A 31 -6.64 -3.05 17.60
CA VAL A 31 -7.62 -2.70 18.64
C VAL A 31 -6.98 -1.88 19.77
N ALA A 32 -5.71 -2.16 20.10
CA ALA A 32 -4.95 -1.41 21.10
C ALA A 32 -4.39 -0.07 20.55
N ASN A 33 -4.65 0.27 19.29
CA ASN A 33 -4.09 1.43 18.59
C ASN A 33 -2.56 1.50 18.73
N PHE A 34 -1.90 0.34 18.62
CA PHE A 34 -0.46 0.17 18.77
C PHE A 34 0.12 -0.51 17.53
N SER A 35 1.12 0.10 16.90
CA SER A 35 1.82 -0.52 15.78
C SER A 35 2.65 -1.71 16.26
N LEU A 36 2.35 -2.91 15.77
CA LEU A 36 3.17 -4.10 16.03
C LEU A 36 4.60 -3.88 15.49
N ASP A 37 5.62 -4.27 16.26
CA ASP A 37 6.99 -4.24 15.77
C ASP A 37 7.13 -5.21 14.58
N SER A 38 7.60 -4.71 13.44
CA SER A 38 7.81 -5.55 12.25
C SER A 38 8.83 -6.66 12.50
N ARG A 39 9.72 -6.50 13.49
CA ARG A 39 10.71 -7.52 13.89
C ARG A 39 10.24 -8.43 15.02
N ALA A 40 9.00 -8.29 15.47
CA ALA A 40 8.45 -9.14 16.52
C ALA A 40 8.60 -10.62 16.13
N ALA A 41 9.16 -11.42 17.04
CA ALA A 41 9.39 -12.83 16.78
C ALA A 41 8.10 -13.55 16.36
N PHE A 42 8.18 -14.40 15.34
CA PHE A 42 7.08 -15.18 14.75
C PHE A 42 5.99 -14.38 14.04
N VAL A 43 5.53 -13.25 14.58
CA VAL A 43 4.33 -12.53 14.10
C VAL A 43 4.64 -11.25 13.33
N GLY A 44 5.86 -10.73 13.47
CA GLY A 44 6.30 -9.52 12.78
C GLY A 44 6.40 -9.75 11.27
N ASP A 45 6.13 -8.69 10.52
CA ASP A 45 6.19 -8.69 9.06
C ASP A 45 7.58 -8.97 8.48
N SER A 46 8.63 -8.72 9.28
CA SER A 46 10.03 -8.99 8.95
C SER A 46 10.57 -10.27 9.61
N ALA A 47 9.76 -11.02 10.36
CA ALA A 47 10.22 -12.20 11.10
C ALA A 47 10.73 -13.34 10.20
N PHE A 48 10.23 -13.42 8.97
CA PHE A 48 10.64 -14.38 7.93
C PHE A 48 10.94 -13.67 6.60
N ALA A 49 11.45 -12.45 6.70
CA ALA A 49 11.84 -11.66 5.54
C ALA A 49 13.30 -11.92 5.17
N HIS A 50 13.55 -12.15 3.88
CA HIS A 50 14.88 -12.39 3.34
C HIS A 50 15.27 -11.25 2.41
N LYS A 51 16.43 -10.63 2.70
CA LYS A 51 17.03 -9.58 1.89
C LYS A 51 18.38 -10.06 1.36
N GLY A 52 18.66 -9.76 0.09
CA GLY A 52 19.92 -10.09 -0.59
C GLY A 52 19.91 -11.42 -1.36
N GLY A 53 20.47 -11.40 -2.57
CA GLY A 53 20.35 -12.49 -3.54
C GLY A 53 20.92 -13.83 -3.11
N VAL A 54 22.02 -13.84 -2.33
CA VAL A 54 22.61 -15.09 -1.81
C VAL A 54 21.70 -15.74 -0.77
N HIS A 55 21.13 -14.95 0.13
CA HIS A 55 20.21 -15.46 1.16
C HIS A 55 18.92 -15.98 0.53
N VAL A 56 18.33 -15.23 -0.42
CA VAL A 56 17.13 -15.65 -1.16
C VAL A 56 17.40 -16.96 -1.91
N SER A 57 18.48 -17.04 -2.67
CA SER A 57 18.85 -18.27 -3.41
C SER A 57 19.07 -19.48 -2.49
N ALA A 58 19.62 -19.27 -1.30
CA ALA A 58 19.85 -20.34 -0.33
C ALA A 58 18.55 -20.82 0.32
N VAL A 59 17.65 -19.89 0.67
CA VAL A 59 16.32 -20.19 1.23
C VAL A 59 15.44 -20.92 0.22
N GLU A 60 15.49 -20.56 -1.06
CA GLU A 60 14.77 -21.27 -2.12
C GLU A 60 15.21 -22.73 -2.25
N ARG A 61 16.53 -22.99 -2.11
CA ARG A 61 17.08 -24.36 -2.18
C ARG A 61 16.84 -25.17 -0.92
N ASN A 62 17.04 -24.56 0.24
CA ASN A 62 16.82 -25.19 1.53
C ASN A 62 16.40 -24.15 2.58
N PRO A 63 15.09 -24.01 2.84
CA PRO A 63 14.56 -23.04 3.80
C PRO A 63 15.19 -23.15 5.20
N GLN A 64 15.53 -24.36 5.65
CA GLN A 64 16.05 -24.61 6.99
C GLN A 64 17.40 -23.96 7.27
N THR A 65 18.09 -23.46 6.23
CA THR A 65 19.37 -22.76 6.37
C THR A 65 19.23 -21.37 7.02
N TYR A 66 18.06 -20.73 6.89
CA TYR A 66 17.79 -19.40 7.47
C TYR A 66 16.44 -19.32 8.19
N GLU A 67 15.52 -20.26 7.97
CA GLU A 67 14.22 -20.32 8.64
C GLU A 67 14.22 -21.41 9.71
N HIS A 68 14.14 -21.00 10.97
CA HIS A 68 14.17 -21.93 12.10
C HIS A 68 12.87 -22.73 12.27
N ILE A 69 11.78 -22.33 11.60
CA ILE A 69 10.51 -23.05 11.45
C ILE A 69 9.89 -22.65 10.10
N PRO A 70 9.00 -23.47 9.51
CA PRO A 70 8.12 -23.01 8.44
C PRO A 70 7.25 -21.83 8.91
N PRO A 71 7.21 -20.69 8.19
CA PRO A 71 6.47 -19.52 8.61
C PRO A 71 4.96 -19.77 8.74
N GLU A 72 4.40 -20.67 7.93
CA GLU A 72 2.98 -21.03 7.92
C GLU A 72 2.53 -21.64 9.24
N ALA A 73 3.46 -22.28 9.99
CA ALA A 73 3.18 -22.89 11.29
C ALA A 73 2.73 -21.88 12.36
N VAL A 74 2.98 -20.59 12.15
CA VAL A 74 2.55 -19.49 13.04
C VAL A 74 1.63 -18.49 12.35
N GLY A 75 1.12 -18.84 11.16
CA GLY A 75 0.30 -17.93 10.34
C GLY A 75 1.08 -16.83 9.66
N ASN A 76 2.40 -16.96 9.58
CA ASN A 76 3.24 -16.02 8.85
C ASN A 76 3.53 -16.58 7.45
N ARG A 77 4.24 -15.80 6.63
CA ARG A 77 4.68 -16.23 5.30
C ARG A 77 6.13 -15.81 5.08
N ARG A 78 6.84 -16.56 4.25
CA ARG A 78 8.12 -16.12 3.72
C ARG A 78 7.90 -14.85 2.90
N ARG A 79 8.77 -13.86 3.05
CA ARG A 79 8.75 -12.64 2.23
C ARG A 79 10.13 -12.39 1.63
N VAL A 80 10.17 -12.24 0.31
CA VAL A 80 11.38 -11.75 -0.36
C VAL A 80 11.27 -10.24 -0.50
N LEU A 81 12.27 -9.54 0.04
CA LEU A 81 12.36 -8.09 -0.06
C LEU A 81 13.13 -7.70 -1.33
N VAL A 82 12.67 -6.64 -1.99
CA VAL A 82 13.25 -6.07 -3.20
C VAL A 82 13.72 -4.63 -2.90
N SER A 83 14.97 -4.33 -3.25
CA SER A 83 15.68 -3.07 -3.04
C SER A 83 16.77 -2.85 -4.11
N ASP A 84 17.51 -1.75 -4.07
CA ASP A 84 18.66 -1.40 -4.92
C ASP A 84 19.78 -2.44 -4.92
N LEU A 85 20.02 -3.06 -3.76
CA LEU A 85 20.95 -4.16 -3.54
C LEU A 85 20.36 -5.52 -3.93
N SER A 86 19.09 -5.56 -4.32
CA SER A 86 18.45 -6.78 -4.79
C SER A 86 18.89 -7.09 -6.21
N GLY A 87 19.39 -8.31 -6.39
CA GLY A 87 19.77 -8.80 -7.70
C GLY A 87 18.57 -9.33 -8.47
N ARG A 88 18.85 -9.80 -9.69
CA ARG A 88 17.91 -10.52 -10.57
C ARG A 88 17.11 -11.61 -9.84
N ALA A 89 17.78 -12.39 -8.98
CA ALA A 89 17.15 -13.48 -8.23
C ALA A 89 16.02 -13.00 -7.31
N ASN A 90 16.19 -11.88 -6.59
CA ASN A 90 15.15 -11.32 -5.73
C ASN A 90 13.95 -10.84 -6.56
N LEU A 91 14.22 -10.19 -7.71
CA LEU A 91 13.16 -9.70 -8.60
C LEU A 91 12.34 -10.87 -9.13
N LEU A 92 13.00 -11.94 -9.60
CA LEU A 92 12.33 -13.14 -10.10
C LEU A 92 11.53 -13.87 -9.01
N ALA A 93 12.14 -14.07 -7.84
CA ALA A 93 11.46 -14.69 -6.70
C ALA A 93 10.21 -13.89 -6.28
N LYS A 94 10.31 -12.56 -6.28
CA LYS A 94 9.18 -11.69 -5.96
C LYS A 94 8.14 -11.69 -7.07
N ALA A 95 8.55 -11.70 -8.32
CA ALA A 95 7.63 -11.82 -9.46
C ALA A 95 6.84 -13.13 -9.40
N GLU A 96 7.51 -14.24 -9.08
CA GLU A 96 6.86 -15.55 -8.87
C GLU A 96 5.89 -15.53 -7.69
N GLU A 97 6.30 -14.96 -6.54
CA GLU A 97 5.43 -14.77 -5.36
C GLU A 97 4.13 -14.02 -5.71
N LEU A 98 4.24 -13.03 -6.61
CA LEU A 98 3.13 -12.15 -7.02
C LEU A 98 2.39 -12.66 -8.27
N GLY A 99 2.84 -13.76 -8.89
CA GLY A 99 2.25 -14.30 -10.11
C GLY A 99 2.47 -13.42 -11.36
N PHE A 100 3.56 -12.67 -11.41
CA PHE A 100 3.92 -11.81 -12.55
C PHE A 100 4.98 -12.43 -13.45
N ASP A 101 4.79 -12.30 -14.76
CA ASP A 101 5.83 -12.54 -15.74
C ASP A 101 6.52 -11.21 -16.10
N ILE A 102 7.82 -11.13 -15.84
CA ILE A 102 8.65 -9.95 -16.12
C ILE A 102 9.54 -10.26 -17.32
N HIS A 103 9.16 -9.73 -18.49
CA HIS A 103 9.91 -9.94 -19.72
C HIS A 103 11.20 -9.11 -19.80
N ASP A 104 11.19 -7.89 -19.27
CA ASP A 104 12.36 -6.99 -19.23
C ASP A 104 12.79 -6.72 -17.79
N GLU A 105 13.46 -7.71 -17.22
CA GLU A 105 13.95 -7.67 -15.84
C GLU A 105 14.95 -6.53 -15.61
N GLN A 106 15.77 -6.22 -16.63
CA GLN A 106 16.80 -5.20 -16.53
C GLN A 106 16.16 -3.80 -16.43
N HIS A 107 15.12 -3.53 -17.22
CA HIS A 107 14.38 -2.29 -17.14
C HIS A 107 13.76 -2.08 -15.76
N VAL A 108 13.16 -3.12 -15.17
CA VAL A 108 12.58 -3.05 -13.82
C VAL A 108 13.66 -2.79 -12.76
N LEU A 109 14.81 -3.48 -12.84
CA LEU A 109 15.91 -3.27 -11.91
C LEU A 109 16.50 -1.86 -12.00
N ASP A 110 16.63 -1.32 -13.21
CA ASP A 110 17.17 0.03 -13.42
C ASP A 110 16.22 1.11 -12.92
N GLU A 111 14.91 0.95 -13.14
CA GLU A 111 13.91 1.87 -12.60
C GLU A 111 13.83 1.79 -11.07
N LEU A 112 13.91 0.58 -10.50
CA LEU A 112 13.97 0.39 -9.05
C LEU A 112 15.17 1.13 -8.44
N LYS A 113 16.37 0.94 -9.00
CA LYS A 113 17.59 1.64 -8.55
C LYS A 113 17.44 3.16 -8.66
N ARG A 114 16.85 3.64 -9.75
CA ARG A 114 16.60 5.07 -9.96
C ARG A 114 15.67 5.64 -8.88
N LEU A 115 14.55 4.97 -8.61
CA LEU A 115 13.58 5.40 -7.60
C LEU A 115 14.17 5.33 -6.19
N GLU A 116 14.93 4.29 -5.84
CA GLU A 116 15.58 4.24 -4.52
C GLU A 116 16.66 5.31 -4.34
N HIS A 117 17.39 5.63 -5.40
CA HIS A 117 18.29 6.79 -5.41
C HIS A 117 17.54 8.12 -5.18
N ASP A 118 16.35 8.25 -5.76
CA ASP A 118 15.44 9.38 -5.53
C ASP A 118 14.79 9.35 -4.14
N GLY A 119 15.06 8.30 -3.36
CA GLY A 119 14.65 8.17 -1.99
C GLY A 119 13.40 7.33 -1.77
N TYR A 120 12.99 6.47 -2.70
CA TYR A 120 11.97 5.45 -2.43
C TYR A 120 12.53 4.32 -1.53
N GLU A 121 11.64 3.58 -0.88
CA GLU A 121 11.97 2.37 -0.10
C GLU A 121 10.85 1.36 -0.26
N PHE A 122 11.05 0.41 -1.16
CA PHE A 122 10.01 -0.57 -1.51
C PHE A 122 9.91 -1.73 -0.51
N GLU A 123 10.91 -1.93 0.35
CA GLU A 123 10.92 -2.96 1.40
C GLU A 123 9.73 -2.83 2.37
N ALA A 124 9.35 -1.60 2.69
CA ALA A 124 8.21 -1.29 3.55
C ALA A 124 6.93 -0.98 2.74
N ALA A 125 6.99 -1.06 1.41
CA ALA A 125 5.95 -0.62 0.50
C ALA A 125 5.75 -1.57 -0.69
N GLU A 126 5.49 -2.84 -0.40
CA GLU A 126 5.30 -3.89 -1.40
C GLU A 126 4.18 -3.57 -2.41
N ALA A 127 3.09 -2.91 -1.98
CA ALA A 127 2.01 -2.53 -2.88
C ALA A 127 2.46 -1.50 -3.93
N SER A 128 3.28 -0.52 -3.54
CA SER A 128 3.88 0.43 -4.49
C SER A 128 4.84 -0.26 -5.47
N PHE A 129 5.59 -1.27 -5.01
CA PHE A 129 6.44 -2.08 -5.90
C PHE A 129 5.60 -2.88 -6.90
N GLU A 130 4.54 -3.51 -6.42
CA GLU A 130 3.65 -4.32 -7.24
C GLU A 130 3.01 -3.47 -8.37
N LEU A 131 2.51 -2.29 -8.02
CA LEU A 131 1.98 -1.32 -8.98
C LEU A 131 3.05 -0.80 -9.95
N LEU A 132 4.27 -0.53 -9.48
CA LEU A 132 5.39 -0.14 -10.35
C LEU A 132 5.66 -1.21 -11.41
N VAL A 133 5.74 -2.48 -11.02
CA VAL A 133 5.95 -3.59 -11.97
C VAL A 133 4.80 -3.69 -12.97
N GLN A 134 3.56 -3.53 -12.54
CA GLN A 134 2.40 -3.52 -13.46
C GLN A 134 2.45 -2.36 -14.47
N ARG A 135 2.87 -1.16 -14.02
CA ARG A 135 3.04 0.02 -14.89
C ARG A 135 4.13 -0.21 -15.93
N LEU A 136 5.29 -0.74 -15.53
CA LEU A 136 6.41 -1.02 -16.44
C LEU A 136 6.10 -2.12 -17.46
N ARG A 137 5.20 -3.04 -17.11
CA ARG A 137 4.69 -4.08 -18.04
C ARG A 137 3.66 -3.54 -19.04
N GLY A 138 3.21 -2.29 -18.90
CA GLY A 138 2.12 -1.73 -19.71
C GLY A 138 0.76 -2.37 -19.44
N ALA A 139 0.63 -3.18 -18.38
CA ALA A 139 -0.60 -3.87 -18.01
C ALA A 139 -1.51 -3.01 -17.12
N HIS A 140 -0.98 -1.91 -16.57
CA HIS A 140 -1.71 -1.06 -15.64
C HIS A 140 -2.57 -0.01 -16.38
N GLN A 141 -3.88 -0.11 -16.23
CA GLN A 141 -4.81 0.97 -16.56
C GLN A 141 -5.17 1.72 -15.28
N PRO A 142 -4.94 3.05 -15.22
CA PRO A 142 -5.29 3.84 -14.04
C PRO A 142 -6.79 3.77 -13.78
N TYR A 143 -7.17 3.56 -12.52
CA TYR A 143 -8.57 3.56 -12.09
C TYR A 143 -9.20 4.96 -12.12
N PHE A 144 -8.35 5.98 -12.03
CA PHE A 144 -8.72 7.38 -12.10
C PHE A 144 -7.51 8.23 -12.50
N GLU A 145 -7.77 9.39 -13.06
CA GLU A 145 -6.77 10.38 -13.41
C GLU A 145 -6.90 11.59 -12.48
N LEU A 146 -5.80 12.05 -11.88
CA LEU A 146 -5.79 13.32 -11.18
C LEU A 146 -5.72 14.47 -12.20
N LEU A 147 -6.74 15.32 -12.23
CA LEU A 147 -6.72 16.56 -13.00
C LEU A 147 -6.12 17.72 -12.21
N GLY A 148 -6.18 17.65 -10.88
CA GLY A 148 -5.48 18.57 -9.98
C GLY A 148 -6.07 18.58 -8.58
N PHE A 149 -5.29 19.01 -7.60
CA PHE A 149 -5.78 19.30 -6.26
C PHE A 149 -5.21 20.61 -5.74
N ARG A 150 -5.88 21.17 -4.75
CA ARG A 150 -5.43 22.33 -3.98
C ARG A 150 -5.70 22.05 -2.52
N VAL A 151 -4.69 22.31 -1.68
CA VAL A 151 -4.84 22.25 -0.22
C VAL A 151 -4.57 23.62 0.36
N ILE A 152 -5.45 24.05 1.26
CA ILE A 152 -5.37 25.34 1.96
C ILE A 152 -5.28 25.02 3.45
N ASP A 153 -4.16 25.42 4.05
CA ASP A 153 -3.97 25.40 5.51
C ASP A 153 -4.12 26.82 6.03
N GLU A 154 -4.96 26.99 7.05
CA GLU A 154 -5.24 28.28 7.64
C GLU A 154 -5.07 28.25 9.16
N HIS A 155 -4.26 29.17 9.68
CA HIS A 155 -4.05 29.39 11.10
C HIS A 155 -4.51 30.79 11.49
N ARG A 156 -5.68 30.90 12.12
CA ARG A 156 -6.26 32.19 12.55
C ARG A 156 -6.08 32.43 14.05
N GLY A 157 -4.97 33.08 14.42
CA GLY A 157 -4.71 33.51 15.79
C GLY A 157 -4.78 32.35 16.79
N ALA A 158 -5.65 32.44 17.81
CA ALA A 158 -5.83 31.39 18.82
C ALA A 158 -6.72 30.19 18.38
N SER A 159 -7.20 30.17 17.14
CA SER A 159 -8.07 29.09 16.64
C SER A 159 -7.24 27.86 16.29
N MET A 160 -7.84 26.67 16.43
CA MET A 160 -7.27 25.45 15.90
C MET A 160 -7.00 25.61 14.38
N PRO A 161 -5.84 25.18 13.87
CA PRO A 161 -5.55 25.18 12.45
C PRO A 161 -6.64 24.41 11.69
N MET A 162 -7.05 24.94 10.55
CA MET A 162 -8.02 24.32 9.67
C MET A 162 -7.37 24.01 8.32
N SER A 163 -7.62 22.82 7.82
CA SER A 163 -7.15 22.38 6.52
C SER A 163 -8.33 22.00 5.64
N GLU A 164 -8.33 22.49 4.41
CA GLU A 164 -9.31 22.12 3.37
C GLU A 164 -8.57 21.68 2.11
N ALA A 165 -9.00 20.56 1.53
CA ALA A 165 -8.53 20.09 0.25
C ALA A 165 -9.67 20.10 -0.77
N THR A 166 -9.38 20.59 -1.96
CA THR A 166 -10.21 20.48 -3.15
C THR A 166 -9.50 19.58 -4.15
N ILE A 167 -10.20 18.58 -4.69
CA ILE A 167 -9.63 17.64 -5.67
C ILE A 167 -10.54 17.53 -6.89
N LYS A 168 -9.91 17.49 -8.06
CA LYS A 168 -10.53 17.22 -9.34
C LYS A 168 -9.93 15.95 -9.93
N ILE A 169 -10.75 14.93 -10.14
CA ILE A 169 -10.36 13.65 -10.74
C ILE A 169 -11.23 13.33 -11.95
N LYS A 170 -10.75 12.43 -12.80
CA LYS A 170 -11.52 11.83 -13.89
C LYS A 170 -11.57 10.32 -13.69
N VAL A 171 -12.77 9.74 -13.72
CA VAL A 171 -13.01 8.29 -13.67
C VAL A 171 -13.79 7.92 -14.92
N ALA A 172 -13.19 7.08 -15.79
CA ALA A 172 -13.66 6.90 -17.16
C ALA A 172 -13.92 8.28 -17.84
N ASP A 173 -15.14 8.57 -18.29
CA ASP A 173 -15.49 9.86 -18.89
C ASP A 173 -16.11 10.87 -17.92
N CYS A 174 -16.19 10.54 -16.63
CA CYS A 174 -16.81 11.37 -15.61
C CYS A 174 -15.76 12.19 -14.85
N VAL A 175 -15.90 13.51 -14.88
CA VAL A 175 -15.06 14.42 -14.09
C VAL A 175 -15.74 14.76 -12.79
N GLU A 176 -15.05 14.51 -11.68
CA GLU A 176 -15.51 14.86 -10.35
C GLU A 176 -14.69 15.95 -9.70
N HIS A 177 -15.39 16.79 -8.95
CA HIS A 177 -14.79 17.89 -8.22
C HIS A 177 -15.37 17.90 -6.81
N THR A 178 -14.54 17.62 -5.82
CA THR A 178 -14.97 17.55 -4.42
C THR A 178 -14.04 18.33 -3.52
N ALA A 179 -14.56 18.75 -2.37
CA ALA A 179 -13.77 19.34 -1.31
C ALA A 179 -14.09 18.68 0.02
N ALA A 180 -13.11 18.64 0.93
CA ALA A 180 -13.28 18.16 2.29
C ALA A 180 -12.31 18.88 3.24
N SER A 181 -12.77 19.11 4.47
CA SER A 181 -11.91 19.58 5.57
C SER A 181 -11.37 18.40 6.37
N GLY A 182 -10.23 18.61 7.03
CA GLY A 182 -9.58 17.57 7.83
C GLY A 182 -8.66 18.14 8.91
N ASN A 183 -8.19 17.25 9.78
CA ASN A 183 -7.23 17.56 10.84
C ASN A 183 -5.81 17.62 10.25
N GLY A 184 -5.56 18.61 9.39
CA GLY A 184 -4.33 18.74 8.63
C GLY A 184 -4.50 18.50 7.12
N PRO A 185 -3.52 18.94 6.31
CA PRO A 185 -3.61 18.97 4.85
C PRO A 185 -3.77 17.57 4.25
N VAL A 186 -3.05 16.59 4.79
CA VAL A 186 -3.08 15.19 4.31
C VAL A 186 -4.42 14.54 4.62
N ASN A 187 -4.98 14.75 5.81
CA ASN A 187 -6.30 14.22 6.16
C ASN A 187 -7.41 14.85 5.32
N ALA A 188 -7.34 16.16 5.07
CA ALA A 188 -8.27 16.83 4.18
C ALA A 188 -8.21 16.24 2.75
N LEU A 189 -7.00 16.00 2.24
CA LEU A 189 -6.76 15.44 0.90
C LEU A 189 -7.28 13.99 0.77
N ASP A 190 -6.99 13.12 1.74
CA ASP A 190 -7.51 11.74 1.77
C ASP A 190 -9.05 11.71 1.79
N ARG A 191 -9.67 12.55 2.63
CA ARG A 191 -11.14 12.65 2.70
C ARG A 191 -11.75 13.15 1.40
N ALA A 192 -11.12 14.13 0.74
CA ALA A 192 -11.57 14.64 -0.54
C ALA A 192 -11.46 13.57 -1.63
N LEU A 193 -10.32 12.85 -1.69
CA LEU A 193 -10.11 11.74 -2.62
C LEU A 193 -11.17 10.65 -2.46
N ARG A 194 -11.37 10.17 -1.22
CA ARG A 194 -12.37 9.13 -0.91
C ARG A 194 -13.78 9.57 -1.25
N ARG A 195 -14.12 10.84 -1.01
CA ARG A 195 -15.42 11.42 -1.39
C ARG A 195 -15.60 11.44 -2.91
N ALA A 196 -14.55 11.78 -3.67
CA ALA A 196 -14.60 11.80 -5.13
C ALA A 196 -14.76 10.39 -5.72
N LEU A 197 -14.04 9.42 -5.18
CA LEU A 197 -13.99 8.05 -5.70
C LEU A 197 -15.14 7.14 -5.21
N GLY A 198 -15.67 7.36 -4.00
CA GLY A 198 -16.56 6.42 -3.33
C GLY A 198 -17.85 6.09 -4.09
N LYS A 199 -18.30 6.97 -4.98
CA LYS A 199 -19.47 6.71 -5.83
C LYS A 199 -19.18 5.81 -7.05
N PHE A 200 -17.92 5.73 -7.48
CA PHE A 200 -17.48 4.82 -8.53
C PHE A 200 -17.00 3.49 -7.96
N TYR A 201 -16.41 3.54 -6.76
CA TYR A 201 -15.78 2.42 -6.08
C TYR A 201 -16.24 2.35 -4.61
N PRO A 202 -17.45 1.83 -4.32
CA PRO A 202 -17.96 1.76 -2.95
C PRO A 202 -17.08 0.92 -2.00
N THR A 203 -16.36 -0.08 -2.50
CA THR A 203 -15.46 -0.93 -1.69
C THR A 203 -14.35 -0.13 -0.99
N LEU A 204 -14.05 1.09 -1.44
CA LEU A 204 -13.10 1.98 -0.76
C LEU A 204 -13.57 2.41 0.65
N SER A 205 -14.84 2.21 1.01
CA SER A 205 -15.31 2.45 2.38
C SER A 205 -14.81 1.41 3.39
N GLU A 206 -14.39 0.24 2.94
CA GLU A 206 -13.86 -0.85 3.78
C GLU A 206 -12.39 -0.61 4.17
N MET A 207 -11.68 0.16 3.35
CA MET A 207 -10.26 0.47 3.53
C MET A 207 -10.08 1.68 4.45
N HIS A 208 -9.15 1.61 5.40
CA HIS A 208 -8.70 2.77 6.17
C HIS A 208 -7.18 2.77 6.37
N LEU A 209 -6.61 3.93 6.72
CA LEU A 209 -5.18 4.07 7.01
C LEU A 209 -4.93 3.68 8.47
N SER A 210 -4.09 2.68 8.70
CA SER A 210 -3.72 2.20 10.04
C SER A 210 -2.41 2.81 10.55
N ASP A 211 -1.53 3.28 9.65
CA ASP A 211 -0.26 3.92 10.02
C ASP A 211 0.17 4.95 8.98
N TYR A 212 0.88 5.99 9.43
CA TYR A 212 1.40 7.08 8.62
C TYR A 212 2.76 7.53 9.16
N LYS A 213 3.82 7.32 8.37
CA LYS A 213 5.20 7.62 8.76
C LYS A 213 5.85 8.55 7.76
N VAL A 214 6.41 9.65 8.27
CA VAL A 214 7.24 10.57 7.48
C VAL A 214 8.70 10.37 7.88
N ARG A 215 9.57 10.34 6.88
CA ARG A 215 11.03 10.30 7.04
C ARG A 215 11.65 11.39 6.19
N VAL A 216 12.47 12.22 6.81
CA VAL A 216 13.31 13.16 6.08
C VAL A 216 14.50 12.39 5.53
N ILE A 217 14.73 12.47 4.22
CA ILE A 217 15.84 11.82 3.55
C ILE A 217 16.97 12.84 3.47
N SER A 218 18.11 12.49 4.05
CA SER A 218 19.34 13.24 3.87
C SER A 218 19.72 13.17 2.38
N SER A 219 19.54 14.27 1.67
CA SER A 219 19.82 14.40 0.24
C SER A 219 20.73 15.60 -0.01
N ARG A 220 21.01 15.94 -1.28
CA ARG A 220 21.68 17.22 -1.60
C ARG A 220 20.84 18.43 -1.19
N LEU A 221 19.51 18.28 -1.15
CA LEU A 221 18.61 19.30 -0.62
C LEU A 221 18.65 19.24 0.91
N SER A 222 18.73 20.40 1.56
CA SER A 222 18.91 20.52 3.00
C SER A 222 17.83 21.38 3.66
N GLY A 223 17.70 21.25 4.98
CA GLY A 223 16.74 22.01 5.77
C GLY A 223 15.29 21.71 5.35
N THR A 224 14.45 22.74 5.28
CA THR A 224 13.02 22.63 4.94
C THR A 224 12.76 22.23 3.49
N ALA A 225 13.78 22.16 2.64
CA ALA A 225 13.69 21.71 1.24
C ALA A 225 14.09 20.24 1.06
N SER A 226 14.41 19.53 2.14
CA SER A 226 14.84 18.13 2.09
C SER A 226 13.75 17.24 1.47
N LEU A 227 14.18 16.20 0.77
CA LEU A 227 13.26 15.16 0.33
C LEU A 227 12.57 14.52 1.54
N VAL A 228 11.26 14.31 1.42
CA VAL A 228 10.48 13.56 2.39
C VAL A 228 9.94 12.29 1.75
N ARG A 229 10.12 11.18 2.48
CA ARG A 229 9.50 9.88 2.22
C ARG A 229 8.29 9.75 3.12
N VAL A 230 7.15 9.45 2.54
CA VAL A 230 5.92 9.13 3.24
C VAL A 230 5.62 7.66 3.01
N LEU A 231 5.48 6.92 4.11
CA LEU A 231 5.05 5.53 4.15
C LEU A 231 3.66 5.47 4.77
N ILE A 232 2.73 4.81 4.08
CA ILE A 232 1.35 4.62 4.54
C ILE A 232 1.10 3.13 4.67
N ALA A 233 0.52 2.71 5.80
CA ALA A 233 -0.11 1.40 5.91
C ALA A 233 -1.62 1.56 5.79
N SER A 234 -2.23 0.75 4.95
CA SER A 234 -3.68 0.67 4.78
C SER A 234 -4.15 -0.74 5.04
N VAL A 235 -5.37 -0.86 5.54
CA VAL A 235 -5.97 -2.14 5.94
C VAL A 235 -7.43 -2.18 5.50
N ASP A 236 -7.87 -3.36 5.10
CA ASP A 236 -9.28 -3.74 4.97
C ASP A 236 -9.52 -5.03 5.78
N GLU A 237 -10.73 -5.60 5.69
CA GLU A 237 -11.06 -6.85 6.42
C GLU A 237 -10.15 -8.05 6.07
N HIS A 238 -9.40 -7.97 4.98
CA HIS A 238 -8.69 -9.12 4.41
C HIS A 238 -7.18 -8.98 4.41
N ALA A 239 -6.62 -7.77 4.31
CA ALA A 239 -5.17 -7.58 4.33
C ALA A 239 -4.76 -6.18 4.79
N THR A 240 -3.48 -6.11 5.15
CA THR A 240 -2.72 -4.87 5.34
C THR A 240 -1.70 -4.75 4.22
N TRP A 241 -1.57 -3.55 3.65
CA TRP A 241 -0.56 -3.24 2.64
C TRP A 241 0.11 -1.90 2.90
N GLY A 242 1.36 -1.78 2.47
CA GLY A 242 2.17 -0.58 2.61
C GLY A 242 2.44 0.08 1.27
N THR A 243 2.38 1.41 1.22
CA THR A 243 2.73 2.22 0.04
C THR A 243 3.69 3.35 0.40
N VAL A 244 4.41 3.84 -0.61
CA VAL A 244 5.43 4.88 -0.45
C VAL A 244 5.26 5.99 -1.46
N GLY A 245 5.53 7.21 -1.03
CA GLY A 245 5.63 8.38 -1.89
C GLY A 245 6.78 9.26 -1.47
N VAL A 246 7.49 9.83 -2.44
CA VAL A 246 8.66 10.68 -2.20
C VAL A 246 8.54 11.98 -2.96
N SER A 247 8.79 13.09 -2.28
CA SER A 247 8.78 14.44 -2.84
C SER A 247 9.46 15.41 -1.88
N PRO A 248 10.00 16.56 -2.33
CA PRO A 248 10.34 17.67 -1.44
C PRO A 248 9.10 18.28 -0.75
N ASN A 249 7.90 18.09 -1.33
CA ASN A 249 6.65 18.56 -0.75
C ASN A 249 5.93 17.40 -0.05
N ILE A 250 5.71 17.53 1.25
CA ILE A 250 5.05 16.50 2.08
C ILE A 250 3.63 16.17 1.62
N VAL A 251 2.87 17.15 1.12
CA VAL A 251 1.50 16.92 0.60
C VAL A 251 1.55 16.09 -0.68
N GLU A 252 2.52 16.37 -1.56
CA GLU A 252 2.75 15.60 -2.79
C GLU A 252 3.28 14.19 -2.51
N ALA A 253 4.21 14.03 -1.57
CA ALA A 253 4.68 12.72 -1.14
C ALA A 253 3.53 11.88 -0.56
N SER A 254 2.67 12.50 0.26
CA SER A 254 1.49 11.85 0.82
C SER A 254 0.48 11.49 -0.26
N TRP A 255 0.27 12.37 -1.23
CA TRP A 255 -0.61 12.13 -2.36
C TRP A 255 -0.19 10.88 -3.15
N ARG A 256 1.10 10.76 -3.49
CA ARG A 256 1.64 9.60 -4.22
C ARG A 256 1.39 8.29 -3.47
N ALA A 257 1.69 8.26 -2.17
CA ALA A 257 1.45 7.09 -1.34
C ALA A 257 -0.05 6.74 -1.21
N LEU A 258 -0.92 7.76 -1.11
CA LEU A 258 -2.38 7.58 -1.06
C LEU A 258 -2.93 7.01 -2.37
N VAL A 259 -2.49 7.53 -3.52
CA VAL A 259 -2.90 7.03 -4.84
C VAL A 259 -2.51 5.58 -5.00
N ASP A 260 -1.25 5.22 -4.74
CA ASP A 260 -0.81 3.83 -4.80
C ASP A 260 -1.65 2.95 -3.86
N SER A 261 -2.00 3.44 -2.66
CA SER A 261 -2.76 2.63 -1.70
C SER A 261 -4.19 2.35 -2.19
N VAL A 262 -4.83 3.36 -2.78
CA VAL A 262 -6.16 3.24 -3.37
C VAL A 262 -6.12 2.37 -4.62
N GLU A 263 -5.19 2.61 -5.54
CA GLU A 263 -5.05 1.81 -6.77
C GLU A 263 -4.76 0.34 -6.44
N TYR A 264 -3.96 0.06 -5.42
CA TYR A 264 -3.68 -1.30 -4.96
C TYR A 264 -4.95 -2.00 -4.48
N LYS A 265 -5.76 -1.33 -3.63
CA LYS A 265 -7.05 -1.87 -3.18
C LYS A 265 -7.97 -2.18 -4.36
N LEU A 266 -8.12 -1.24 -5.29
CA LEU A 266 -8.97 -1.43 -6.47
C LEU A 266 -8.48 -2.57 -7.38
N THR A 267 -7.15 -2.68 -7.55
CA THR A 267 -6.52 -3.78 -8.31
C THR A 267 -6.77 -5.13 -7.67
N ARG A 268 -6.64 -5.23 -6.35
CA ARG A 268 -6.89 -6.45 -5.59
C ARG A 268 -8.37 -6.86 -5.61
N ASP A 269 -9.28 -5.89 -5.55
CA ASP A 269 -10.72 -6.15 -5.64
C ASP A 269 -11.13 -6.59 -7.06
N GLY A 270 -10.32 -6.31 -8.09
CA GLY A 270 -10.60 -6.67 -9.47
C GLY A 270 -11.84 -5.98 -10.04
N ILE A 271 -12.16 -4.79 -9.55
CA ILE A 271 -13.41 -4.08 -9.88
C ILE A 271 -13.24 -3.13 -11.05
N VAL A 272 -14.37 -2.73 -11.65
CA VAL A 272 -14.43 -1.66 -12.65
C VAL A 272 -15.33 -0.54 -12.14
N PRO A 273 -15.13 0.73 -12.55
CA PRO A 273 -15.93 1.83 -12.04
C PRO A 273 -17.41 1.67 -12.37
N ILE A 274 -18.27 1.96 -11.39
CA ILE A 274 -19.72 2.04 -11.62
C ILE A 274 -20.00 3.17 -12.61
N SER A 275 -20.69 2.86 -13.71
CA SER A 275 -21.13 3.86 -14.68
C SER A 275 -22.20 4.77 -14.05
N LEU A 276 -21.89 6.06 -13.93
CA LEU A 276 -22.81 7.08 -13.42
C LEU A 276 -23.69 7.71 -14.52
N ASP A 277 -23.93 6.98 -15.62
CA ASP A 277 -24.61 7.53 -16.79
C ASP A 277 -26.06 7.95 -16.45
N ARG A 278 -26.26 9.25 -16.19
CA ARG A 278 -27.57 9.86 -15.88
C ARG A 278 -28.58 9.74 -17.03
N ASN A 279 -28.14 9.32 -18.23
CA ASN A 279 -28.99 9.28 -19.42
C ASN A 279 -29.54 7.90 -19.79
N LYS A 280 -29.10 6.80 -19.15
CA LYS A 280 -29.67 5.47 -19.43
C LYS A 280 -31.09 5.31 -18.85
N ALA A 281 -31.30 5.72 -17.60
CA ALA A 281 -32.62 5.67 -16.97
C ALA A 281 -33.66 6.56 -17.67
N THR A 282 -33.24 7.71 -18.21
CA THR A 282 -34.15 8.64 -18.90
C THR A 282 -34.46 8.21 -20.33
N ARG A 283 -33.56 7.47 -21.00
CA ARG A 283 -33.83 6.91 -22.34
C ARG A 283 -34.78 5.72 -22.29
N GLU A 284 -34.67 4.84 -21.30
CA GLU A 284 -35.58 3.70 -21.14
C GLU A 284 -37.01 4.11 -20.76
N LEU A 285 -37.18 5.27 -20.10
CA LEU A 285 -38.51 5.84 -19.78
C LEU A 285 -39.18 6.55 -20.97
N LEU A 286 -38.42 7.02 -21.95
CA LEU A 286 -38.95 7.69 -23.15
C LEU A 286 -39.29 6.71 -24.30
N GLU A 287 -38.78 5.47 -24.25
CA GLU A 287 -39.11 4.42 -25.22
C GLU A 287 -40.37 3.60 -24.86
N LEU A 288 -41.01 3.87 -23.70
CA LEU A 288 -42.20 3.14 -23.21
C LEU A 288 -43.53 3.88 -23.32
N THR A 289 -43.57 5.05 -23.96
CA THR A 289 -44.82 5.75 -24.28
C THR A 289 -45.09 5.69 -25.79
N PRO A 290 -45.93 4.77 -26.29
CA PRO A 290 -46.41 4.82 -27.65
C PRO A 290 -47.48 5.93 -27.81
N SER A 291 -47.32 6.73 -28.87
CA SER A 291 -48.32 7.68 -29.38
C SER A 291 -49.55 6.98 -29.93
#